data_AF-A0A6C0JF91-F1
#
_entry.id   AF-A0A6C0JF91-F1
#
_cell.length_a   1.000
_cell.length_b   1.000
_cell.length_c   1.000
_cell.angle_alpha   90.00
_cell.angle_beta   90.00
_cell.angle_gamma   90.00
#
_symmetry.space_group_name_H-M   'P 1'
#
loop_
_entity.id
_entity.type
_entity.pdbx_description
1 polymer ?
#
loop_
_entity_poly.entity_id
_entity_poly.type
_entity_poly.pdbx_seq_one_letter_code
_entity_poly.pdbx_strand_id
1 'polypeptide(L)'
;MVSQDQFFRIVGLAVIFLLLLSGAVKMLSYKKQVIEGMANNSKLEQLAEENLENAAKKIEARAEKINDQMLVDKYRSSYEDIITNLYDVVSSSLVLDITYASDAISKDPMSNTSTKLIDKLNKLSSFRETLNQAILVLDKK
;
A
#
# COMPACT_ATOMS: atom_id res chain seq x y z
N MET A 1 -45.70 -45.83 -48.33
CA MET A 1 -45.26 -46.43 -47.05
C MET A 1 -43.74 -46.48 -47.08
N VAL A 2 -43.07 -45.73 -46.22
CA VAL A 2 -41.61 -45.80 -46.11
C VAL A 2 -41.27 -47.19 -45.57
N SER A 3 -40.42 -47.96 -46.25
CA SER A 3 -39.98 -49.26 -45.75
C SER A 3 -39.34 -49.05 -44.38
N GLN A 4 -39.61 -49.92 -43.40
CA GLN A 4 -39.12 -49.76 -42.02
C GLN A 4 -37.60 -49.48 -41.96
N ASP A 5 -36.82 -50.10 -42.86
CA ASP A 5 -35.37 -49.88 -42.97
C ASP A 5 -34.97 -48.44 -43.34
N GLN A 6 -35.74 -47.77 -44.20
CA GLN A 6 -35.50 -46.38 -44.56
C GLN A 6 -35.82 -45.43 -43.40
N PHE A 7 -36.85 -45.75 -42.62
CA PHE A 7 -37.22 -44.98 -41.43
C PHE A 7 -36.12 -45.04 -40.36
N PHE A 8 -35.60 -46.23 -40.05
CA PHE A 8 -34.52 -46.38 -39.07
C PHE A 8 -33.22 -45.69 -39.50
N ARG A 9 -32.87 -45.70 -40.80
CA ARG A 9 -31.69 -44.99 -41.30
C ARG A 9 -31.81 -43.47 -41.17
N ILE A 10 -32.98 -42.91 -41.48
CA ILE A 10 -33.22 -41.46 -41.37
C ILE A 10 -33.18 -41.01 -39.91
N VAL A 11 -33.84 -41.76 -39.01
CA VAL A 11 -33.84 -41.45 -37.57
C VAL A 11 -32.45 -41.61 -36.97
N GLY A 12 -31.70 -42.66 -37.33
CA GLY A 12 -30.32 -42.85 -36.86
C GLY A 12 -29.40 -41.72 -37.31
N LEU A 13 -29.54 -41.25 -38.55
CA LEU A 13 -28.75 -40.13 -39.08
C LEU A 13 -29.09 -38.80 -38.39
N ALA A 14 -30.38 -38.57 -38.08
CA ALA A 14 -30.81 -37.40 -37.32
C ALA A 14 -30.23 -37.36 -35.89
N VAL A 15 -30.15 -38.52 -35.21
CA VAL A 15 -29.57 -38.63 -33.86
C VAL A 15 -28.07 -38.35 -33.87
N ILE A 16 -27.33 -38.88 -34.85
CA ILE A 16 -25.89 -38.62 -35.02
C ILE A 16 -25.65 -37.13 -35.29
N PHE A 17 -26.47 -36.53 -36.15
CA PHE A 17 -26.38 -35.11 -36.47
C PHE A 17 -26.64 -34.22 -35.25
N LEU A 18 -27.63 -34.56 -34.41
CA LEU A 18 -27.90 -33.86 -33.15
C LEU A 18 -26.75 -33.99 -32.15
N LEU A 19 -26.10 -35.15 -32.06
CA LEU A 19 -24.94 -35.34 -31.20
C LEU A 19 -23.74 -34.48 -31.64
N LEU A 20 -23.49 -34.39 -32.94
CA LEU A 20 -22.42 -33.56 -33.49
C LEU A 20 -22.68 -32.06 -33.24
N LEU A 21 -23.93 -31.60 -33.42
CA LEU A 21 -24.33 -30.23 -33.09
C LEU A 21 -24.17 -29.93 -31.60
N SER A 22 -24.59 -30.86 -30.72
CA SER A 22 -24.44 -30.72 -29.28
C SER A 22 -22.97 -30.62 -28.86
N GLY A 23 -22.10 -31.45 -29.46
CA GLY A 23 -20.66 -31.40 -29.24
C GLY A 23 -20.02 -30.09 -29.69
N ALA A 24 -20.39 -29.59 -30.87
CA ALA A 24 -19.87 -28.33 -31.42
C ALA A 24 -20.25 -27.12 -30.54
N VAL A 25 -21.51 -27.05 -30.08
CA VAL A 25 -21.97 -25.96 -29.19
C VAL A 25 -21.21 -25.96 -27.87
N LYS A 26 -21.01 -27.14 -27.25
CA LYS A 26 -20.22 -27.25 -26.02
C LYS A 26 -18.76 -26.83 -26.23
N MET A 27 -18.15 -27.21 -27.36
CA MET A 27 -16.77 -26.85 -27.67
C MET A 27 -16.58 -25.33 -27.83
N LEU A 28 -17.56 -24.64 -28.41
CA LEU A 28 -17.54 -23.18 -28.55
C LEU A 28 -17.66 -22.46 -27.19
N SER A 29 -18.49 -22.96 -26.27
CA SER A 29 -18.62 -22.37 -24.93
C SER A 29 -17.33 -22.50 -24.10
N TYR A 30 -16.61 -23.62 -24.19
CA TYR A 30 -15.34 -23.80 -23.46
C TYR A 30 -14.25 -22.85 -23.96
N LYS A 31 -14.13 -22.66 -25.29
CA LYS A 31 -13.16 -21.71 -25.86
C LYS A 31 -13.46 -20.28 -25.44
N LYS A 32 -14.75 -19.90 -25.42
CA LYS A 32 -15.19 -18.57 -24.97
C LYS A 32 -14.81 -18.31 -23.51
N GLN A 33 -15.04 -19.28 -22.61
CA GLN A 33 -14.70 -19.14 -21.19
C GLN A 33 -13.19 -19.02 -20.93
N VAL A 34 -12.36 -19.75 -21.68
CA VAL A 34 -10.89 -19.66 -21.55
C VAL A 34 -10.37 -18.33 -22.10
N ILE A 35 -10.89 -17.86 -23.24
CA ILE A 35 -10.49 -16.57 -23.85
C ILE A 35 -10.94 -15.40 -22.97
N GLU A 36 -12.16 -15.45 -22.41
CA GLU A 36 -12.65 -14.42 -21.48
C GLU A 36 -11.83 -14.41 -20.18
N GLY A 37 -11.43 -15.57 -19.67
CA GLY A 37 -10.55 -15.68 -18.50
C GLY A 37 -9.15 -15.07 -18.73
N MET A 38 -8.54 -15.34 -19.89
CA MET A 38 -7.24 -14.75 -20.26
C MET A 38 -7.33 -13.25 -20.50
N ALA A 39 -8.37 -12.78 -21.18
CA ALA A 39 -8.59 -11.35 -21.43
C ALA A 39 -8.89 -10.57 -20.15
N ASN A 40 -9.52 -11.18 -19.14
CA ASN A 40 -9.72 -10.55 -17.84
C ASN A 40 -8.41 -10.41 -17.06
N ASN A 41 -7.52 -11.41 -17.09
CA ASN A 41 -6.24 -11.32 -16.39
C ASN A 41 -5.34 -10.22 -16.98
N SER A 42 -5.25 -10.12 -18.32
CA SER A 42 -4.49 -9.04 -18.95
C SER A 42 -5.07 -7.65 -18.64
N LYS A 43 -6.40 -7.54 -18.55
CA LYS A 43 -7.07 -6.29 -18.17
C LYS A 43 -6.85 -5.93 -16.69
N LEU A 44 -6.83 -6.92 -15.81
CA LEU A 44 -6.54 -6.71 -14.38
C LEU A 44 -5.10 -6.28 -14.14
N GLU A 45 -4.13 -6.90 -14.84
CA GLU A 45 -2.72 -6.49 -14.78
C GLU A 45 -2.53 -5.07 -15.29
N GLN A 46 -3.12 -4.75 -16.45
CA GLN A 46 -3.08 -3.40 -17.01
C GLN A 46 -3.75 -2.36 -16.08
N LEU A 47 -4.89 -2.70 -15.47
CA LEU A 47 -5.54 -1.83 -14.49
C LEU A 47 -4.71 -1.67 -13.22
N ALA A 48 -4.02 -2.71 -12.76
CA ALA A 48 -3.16 -2.63 -11.58
C ALA A 48 -1.94 -1.74 -11.86
N GLU A 49 -1.31 -1.88 -13.02
CA GLU A 49 -0.18 -1.05 -13.45
C GLU A 49 -0.60 0.40 -13.65
N GLU A 50 -1.71 0.66 -14.35
CA GLU A 50 -2.26 2.00 -14.52
C GLU A 50 -2.63 2.65 -13.18
N ASN A 51 -3.21 1.88 -12.25
CA ASN A 51 -3.53 2.38 -10.91
C ASN A 51 -2.28 2.70 -10.08
N LEU A 52 -1.24 1.88 -10.17
CA LEU A 52 0.04 2.11 -9.50
C LEU A 52 0.75 3.34 -10.07
N GLU A 53 0.82 3.46 -11.40
CA GLU A 53 1.42 4.60 -12.08
C GLU A 53 0.65 5.89 -11.76
N ASN A 54 -0.68 5.86 -11.82
CA ASN A 54 -1.52 7.00 -11.46
C ASN A 54 -1.41 7.36 -9.97
N ALA A 55 -1.26 6.38 -9.08
CA ALA A 55 -1.01 6.64 -7.66
C ALA A 55 0.37 7.29 -7.45
N ALA A 56 1.41 6.78 -8.11
CA ALA A 56 2.76 7.34 -8.06
C ALA A 56 2.78 8.80 -8.55
N LYS A 57 2.19 9.09 -9.72
CA LYS A 57 2.07 10.46 -10.25
C LYS A 57 1.31 11.40 -9.30
N LYS A 58 0.24 10.91 -8.67
CA LYS A 58 -0.50 11.70 -7.66
C LYS A 58 0.32 11.98 -6.40
N ILE A 59 1.14 11.02 -5.96
CA ILE A 59 2.04 11.19 -4.81
C ILE A 59 3.15 12.19 -5.17
N GLU A 60 3.75 12.07 -6.34
CA GLU A 60 4.78 12.97 -6.86
C GLU A 60 4.26 14.41 -6.97
N ALA A 61 3.12 14.62 -7.62
CA ALA A 61 2.51 15.95 -7.73
C ALA A 61 2.18 16.58 -6.36
N ARG A 62 1.81 15.76 -5.37
CA ARG A 62 1.62 16.24 -3.98
C ARG A 62 2.94 16.58 -3.31
N ALA A 63 3.99 15.77 -3.53
CA ALA A 63 5.32 16.01 -2.99
C ALA A 63 5.93 17.29 -3.56
N GLU A 64 5.82 17.53 -4.87
CA GLU A 64 6.22 18.79 -5.52
C GLU A 64 5.45 19.97 -4.96
N LYS A 65 4.12 19.88 -4.86
CA LYS A 65 3.31 20.96 -4.27
C LYS A 65 3.74 21.28 -2.84
N ILE A 66 4.03 20.27 -2.01
CA ILE A 66 4.54 20.49 -0.65
C ILE A 66 5.90 21.16 -0.72
N ASN A 67 6.78 20.73 -1.61
CA ASN A 67 8.11 21.32 -1.80
C ASN A 67 8.04 22.81 -2.14
N ASP A 68 7.20 23.16 -3.11
CA ASP A 68 6.99 24.54 -3.55
C ASP A 68 6.41 25.41 -2.44
N GLN A 69 5.48 24.85 -1.66
CA GLN A 69 4.87 25.55 -0.53
C GLN A 69 5.84 25.81 0.62
N MET A 70 6.82 24.93 0.83
CA MET A 70 7.84 25.12 1.86
C MET A 70 8.79 26.27 1.53
N LEU A 71 8.99 26.61 0.25
CA LEU A 71 9.92 27.68 -0.16
C LEU A 71 11.31 27.49 0.46
N VAL A 72 11.81 26.25 0.49
CA VAL A 72 13.03 25.85 1.20
C VAL A 72 14.23 26.70 0.79
N ASP A 73 14.41 26.97 -0.51
CA ASP A 73 15.53 27.80 -0.99
C ASP A 73 15.59 29.19 -0.36
N LYS A 74 14.42 29.76 -0.04
CA LYS A 74 14.31 31.09 0.56
C LYS A 74 14.45 31.06 2.07
N TYR A 75 13.92 30.03 2.72
CA TYR A 75 13.82 29.97 4.19
C TYR A 75 14.65 28.84 4.82
N ARG A 76 15.63 28.28 4.09
CA ARG A 76 16.45 27.14 4.55
C ARG A 76 17.03 27.38 5.94
N SER A 77 17.74 28.49 6.12
CA SER A 77 18.33 28.85 7.41
C SER A 77 17.28 28.90 8.52
N SER A 78 16.08 29.43 8.24
CA SER A 78 15.00 29.45 9.23
C SER A 78 14.47 28.05 9.57
N TYR A 79 14.40 27.13 8.60
CA TYR A 79 14.04 25.74 8.87
C TYR A 79 15.11 25.03 9.70
N GLU A 80 16.39 25.20 9.36
CA GLU A 80 17.52 24.67 10.13
C GLU A 80 17.50 25.18 11.57
N ASP A 81 17.31 26.49 11.76
CA ASP A 81 17.22 27.11 13.07
C ASP A 81 16.06 26.55 13.88
N ILE A 82 14.87 26.39 13.28
CA ILE A 82 13.70 25.84 13.97
C ILE A 82 13.97 24.40 14.41
N ILE A 83 14.50 23.55 13.52
CA ILE A 83 14.74 22.13 13.82
C ILE A 83 15.83 22.01 14.89
N THR A 84 16.92 22.77 14.77
CA THR A 84 18.05 22.74 15.71
C THR A 84 17.63 23.25 17.09
N ASN A 85 16.95 24.39 17.17
CA ASN A 85 16.47 24.93 18.44
C ASN A 85 15.48 23.97 19.11
N LEU A 86 14.60 23.31 18.33
CA LEU A 86 13.68 22.32 18.88
C LEU A 86 14.41 21.06 19.35
N TYR A 87 15.44 20.62 18.63
CA TYR A 87 16.31 19.52 19.05
C TYR A 87 16.97 19.80 20.39
N ASP A 88 17.51 21.01 20.58
CA ASP A 88 18.17 21.42 21.82
C ASP A 88 17.19 21.47 23.00
N VAL A 89 15.98 22.01 22.78
CA VAL A 89 14.93 22.06 23.81
C VAL A 89 14.47 20.65 24.20
N VAL A 90 14.23 19.76 23.24
CA VAL A 90 13.81 18.38 23.51
C VAL A 90 14.92 17.60 24.20
N SER A 91 16.17 17.77 23.78
CA SER A 91 17.33 17.12 24.40
C SER A 91 17.51 17.57 25.84
N SER A 92 17.41 18.87 26.11
CA SER A 92 17.49 19.43 27.46
C SER A 92 16.33 18.95 28.33
N SER A 93 15.12 18.91 27.77
CA SER A 93 13.92 18.42 28.46
C SER A 93 14.02 16.93 28.77
N LEU A 94 14.63 16.12 27.90
CA LEU A 94 14.86 14.69 28.13
C LEU A 94 15.80 14.49 29.34
N VAL A 95 16.91 15.23 29.41
CA VAL A 95 17.84 15.18 30.55
C VAL A 95 17.13 15.58 31.85
N LEU A 96 16.32 16.65 31.80
CA LEU A 96 15.57 17.13 32.95
C LEU A 96 14.53 16.09 33.43
N ASP A 97 13.74 15.54 32.52
CA ASP A 97 12.70 14.56 32.84
C ASP A 97 13.30 13.25 33.35
N ILE A 98 14.44 12.79 32.81
CA ILE A 98 15.19 11.64 33.36
C ILE A 98 15.60 11.92 34.80
N THR A 99 16.12 13.11 35.07
CA THR A 99 16.54 13.51 36.41
C THR A 99 15.36 13.46 37.39
N TYR A 100 14.21 14.01 37.02
CA TYR A 100 13.01 13.98 37.87
C TYR A 100 12.40 12.60 38.03
N ALA A 101 12.46 11.75 37.00
CA ALA A 101 11.92 10.41 37.04
C ALA A 101 12.84 9.40 37.75
N SER A 102 14.13 9.72 37.92
CA SER A 102 15.16 8.79 38.40
C SER A 102 14.84 8.16 39.75
N ASP A 103 14.36 8.95 40.72
CA ASP A 103 14.02 8.45 42.06
C ASP A 103 12.86 7.44 42.01
N ALA A 104 11.78 7.77 41.29
CA ALA A 104 10.62 6.87 41.15
C ALA A 104 10.98 5.57 40.40
N ILE A 105 11.73 5.69 39.29
CA ILE A 105 12.13 4.54 38.47
C ILE A 105 13.11 3.64 39.23
N SER A 106 14.07 4.20 39.97
CA SER A 106 15.06 3.41 40.70
C SER A 106 14.47 2.60 41.85
N LYS A 107 13.38 3.08 42.47
CA LYS A 107 12.68 2.40 43.56
C LYS A 107 11.85 1.21 43.08
N ASP A 108 11.07 1.40 42.03
CA ASP A 108 10.27 0.35 41.41
C ASP A 108 10.10 0.63 39.91
N PRO A 109 10.96 0.06 39.05
CA PRO A 109 10.92 0.33 37.61
C PRO A 109 9.70 -0.29 36.92
N MET A 110 9.05 -1.29 37.54
CA MET A 110 7.89 -2.00 36.98
C MET A 110 6.55 -1.44 37.45
N SER A 111 6.56 -0.47 38.38
CA SER A 111 5.34 0.22 38.79
C SER A 111 4.65 0.89 37.60
N ASN A 112 3.31 1.01 37.68
CA ASN A 112 2.52 1.69 36.64
C ASN A 112 2.97 3.16 36.45
N THR A 113 3.47 3.80 37.50
CA THR A 113 3.99 5.18 37.42
C THR A 113 5.32 5.21 36.67
N SER A 114 6.27 4.35 37.05
CA SER A 114 7.59 4.28 36.43
C SER A 114 7.52 3.89 34.95
N THR A 115 6.68 2.90 34.61
CA THR A 115 6.48 2.47 33.22
C THR A 115 5.90 3.59 32.34
N LYS A 116 4.96 4.39 32.85
CA LYS A 116 4.46 5.58 32.15
C LYS A 116 5.52 6.66 31.95
N LEU A 117 6.36 6.90 32.95
CA LEU A 117 7.48 7.84 32.85
C LEU A 117 8.49 7.35 31.80
N ILE A 118 8.85 6.06 31.83
CA ILE A 118 9.75 5.43 30.85
C ILE A 118 9.18 5.54 29.43
N ASP A 119 7.89 5.24 29.22
CA ASP A 119 7.25 5.37 27.90
C ASP A 119 7.26 6.82 27.39
N LYS A 120 6.97 7.79 28.25
CA LYS A 120 7.09 9.22 27.92
C LYS A 120 8.51 9.56 27.47
N LEU A 121 9.53 9.15 28.25
CA LEU A 121 10.94 9.40 27.93
C LEU A 121 11.36 8.76 26.60
N ASN A 122 10.91 7.54 26.32
CA ASN A 122 11.18 6.85 25.06
C ASN A 122 10.56 7.58 23.85
N LYS A 123 9.35 8.12 24.01
CA LYS A 123 8.68 8.93 22.98
C LYS A 123 9.43 10.25 22.73
N LEU A 124 9.90 10.93 23.78
CA LEU A 124 10.73 12.13 23.64
C LEU A 124 12.06 11.80 22.93
N SER A 125 12.71 10.70 23.30
CA SER A 125 13.94 10.23 22.65
C SER A 125 13.71 9.95 21.17
N SER A 126 12.63 9.25 20.82
CA SER A 126 12.25 8.96 19.43
C SER A 126 11.95 10.25 18.64
N PHE A 127 11.30 11.22 19.28
CA PHE A 127 11.03 12.52 18.66
C PHE A 127 12.32 13.30 18.41
N ARG A 128 13.27 13.29 19.35
CA ARG A 128 14.61 13.88 19.15
C ARG A 128 15.31 13.29 17.93
N GLU A 129 15.28 11.97 17.77
CA GLU A 129 15.85 11.31 16.58
C GLU A 129 15.11 11.71 15.30
N THR A 130 13.78 11.88 15.37
CA THR A 130 12.98 12.37 14.23
C THR A 130 13.41 13.77 13.79
N LEU A 131 13.72 14.67 14.73
CA LEU A 131 14.24 16.01 14.41
C LEU A 131 15.61 15.93 13.73
N ASN A 132 16.49 15.05 14.20
CA ASN A 132 17.79 14.83 13.57
C ASN A 132 17.65 14.30 12.12
N GLN A 133 16.72 13.37 11.90
CA GLN A 133 16.39 12.90 10.54
C GLN A 133 15.77 14.00 9.68
N ALA A 134 15.01 14.93 10.27
CA ALA A 134 14.42 16.04 9.53
C ALA A 134 15.49 16.98 8.94
N ILE A 135 16.62 17.20 9.63
CA ILE A 135 17.77 17.93 9.07
C ILE A 135 18.31 17.22 7.82
N LEU A 136 18.50 15.90 7.87
CA LEU A 136 19.00 15.13 6.72
C LEU A 136 18.04 15.17 5.52
N VAL A 137 16.73 15.30 5.76
CA VAL A 137 15.74 15.49 4.70
C VAL A 137 15.83 16.89 4.12
N LEU A 138 16.03 17.91 4.96
CA LEU A 138 16.23 19.29 4.53
C LEU A 138 17.53 19.46 3.72
N ASP A 139 18.61 18.78 4.08
CA ASP A 139 19.89 18.81 3.35
C ASP A 139 19.80 18.22 1.94
N LYS A 140 18.90 17.25 1.74
CA LYS A 140 18.66 16.61 0.45
C LYS A 140 17.75 17.42 -0.47
N LYS A 141 17.03 18.39 0.09
CA LYS A 141 16.21 19.35 -0.64
C LYS A 141 17.09 20.48 -1.13
#